data_AF-A0A4R8HIY3-F1
#
_entry.id   AF-A0A4R8HIY3-F1
#
_cell.length_a   1.000
_cell.length_b   1.000
_cell.length_c   1.000
_cell.angle_alpha   90.00
_cell.angle_beta   90.00
_cell.angle_gamma   90.00
#
_symmetry.space_group_name_H-M   'P 1'
#
loop_
_entity.id
_entity.type
_entity.pdbx_description
1 polymer ?
#
loop_
_entity_poly.entity_id
_entity_poly.type
_entity_poly.pdbx_seq_one_letter_code
_entity_poly.pdbx_strand_id
1 'polypeptide(L)'
;MAERRLGVAQRLARYFLDHRDPSGITHIFADMIRARIYAISCGYEDADDLDFLRSDRAFKRACGRLPDTGRDLASQPTLSRLDNAPALRDVTT
;
A
#
# COMPACT_ATOMS: atom_id res chain seq x y z
N MET A 1 11.44 -11.40 0.10
CA MET A 1 10.10 -11.48 0.72
C MET A 1 9.20 -12.34 -0.15
N ALA A 2 8.36 -13.20 0.46
CA ALA A 2 7.49 -14.15 -0.25
C ALA A 2 6.44 -13.45 -1.13
N GLU A 3 5.82 -12.37 -0.65
CA GLU A 3 4.84 -11.57 -1.42
C GLU A 3 5.38 -11.14 -2.78
N ARG A 4 6.59 -10.59 -2.84
CA ARG A 4 7.22 -10.16 -4.10
C ARG A 4 7.50 -11.30 -5.08
N ARG A 5 7.77 -12.51 -4.58
CA ARG A 5 7.97 -13.70 -5.43
C ARG A 5 6.64 -14.16 -6.02
N LEU A 6 5.56 -14.06 -5.26
CA LEU A 6 4.21 -14.46 -5.68
C LEU A 6 3.47 -13.33 -6.44
N GLY A 7 3.95 -12.09 -6.34
CA GLY A 7 3.37 -10.92 -6.97
C GLY A 7 1.97 -10.58 -6.44
N VAL A 8 1.66 -10.89 -5.17
CA VAL A 8 0.28 -10.79 -4.63
C VAL A 8 -0.27 -9.38 -4.78
N ALA A 9 0.45 -8.35 -4.34
CA ALA A 9 -0.04 -6.97 -4.42
C ALA A 9 -0.17 -6.49 -5.86
N GLN A 10 0.72 -6.93 -6.76
CA GLN A 10 0.63 -6.60 -8.18
C GLN A 10 -0.57 -7.25 -8.85
N ARG A 11 -0.90 -8.49 -8.50
CA ARG A 11 -2.07 -9.21 -9.01
C ARG A 11 -3.35 -8.55 -8.52
N LEU A 12 -3.43 -8.23 -7.23
CA LEU A 12 -4.57 -7.50 -6.65
C LEU A 12 -4.75 -6.14 -7.30
N ALA A 13 -3.66 -5.38 -7.50
CA ALA A 13 -3.71 -4.07 -8.14
C ALA A 13 -4.35 -4.08 -9.54
N ARG A 14 -4.25 -5.19 -10.30
CA ARG A 14 -4.83 -5.30 -11.64
C ARG A 14 -6.36 -5.37 -11.66
N TYR A 15 -6.98 -5.72 -10.53
CA TYR A 15 -8.43 -5.75 -10.41
C TYR A 15 -9.03 -4.37 -10.11
N PHE A 16 -8.19 -3.38 -9.81
CA PHE A 16 -8.63 -2.03 -9.52
C PHE A 16 -8.32 -1.11 -10.69
N LEU A 17 -9.34 -0.41 -11.17
CA LEU A 17 -9.17 0.69 -12.11
C LEU A 17 -8.70 1.93 -11.35
N ASP A 18 -7.47 2.38 -11.61
CA ASP A 18 -6.91 3.57 -10.99
C ASP A 18 -7.39 4.82 -11.74
N HIS A 19 -8.45 5.45 -11.22
CA HIS A 19 -9.05 6.66 -11.80
C HIS A 19 -8.30 7.95 -11.45
N ARG A 20 -7.19 7.87 -10.69
CA ARG A 20 -6.42 9.05 -10.29
C ARG A 20 -5.66 9.61 -11.49
N ASP A 21 -5.49 10.93 -11.52
CA ASP A 21 -4.64 11.59 -12.51
C ASP A 21 -3.20 11.03 -12.40
N PRO A 22 -2.64 10.41 -13.46
CA PRO A 22 -1.30 9.84 -13.45
C PRO A 22 -0.20 10.83 -13.05
N SER A 23 -0.37 12.12 -13.35
CA SER A 23 0.61 13.16 -13.02
C SER A 23 0.73 13.41 -11.51
N GLY A 24 -0.31 13.08 -10.74
CA GLY A 24 -0.33 13.19 -9.28
C GLY A 24 0.05 11.90 -8.55
N ILE A 25 0.30 10.79 -9.24
CA ILE A 25 0.56 9.50 -8.59
C ILE A 25 1.99 9.43 -8.05
N THR A 26 2.09 9.58 -6.72
CA THR A 26 3.35 9.31 -5.99
C THR A 26 3.45 7.85 -5.55
N HIS A 27 2.33 7.21 -5.23
CA HIS A 27 2.25 5.82 -4.77
C HIS A 27 1.27 5.04 -5.66
N ILE A 28 1.79 4.09 -6.43
CA ILE A 28 0.98 3.20 -7.25
C ILE A 28 0.18 2.22 -6.36
N PHE A 29 -0.95 1.73 -6.86
CA PHE A 29 -1.82 0.80 -6.12
C PHE A 29 -1.07 -0.42 -5.59
N ALA A 30 -0.21 -1.04 -6.40
CA ALA A 30 0.55 -2.22 -5.97
C ALA A 30 1.46 -1.95 -4.75
N ASP A 31 2.01 -0.74 -4.63
CA ASP A 31 2.85 -0.39 -3.48
C ASP A 31 2.01 -0.11 -2.23
N MET A 32 0.86 0.54 -2.41
CA MET A 32 -0.08 0.79 -1.31
C MET A 32 -0.72 -0.50 -0.78
N ILE A 33 -1.16 -1.39 -1.67
CA ILE A 33 -1.70 -2.71 -1.32
C ILE A 33 -0.63 -3.54 -0.60
N ARG A 34 0.63 -3.52 -1.05
CA ARG A 34 1.72 -4.23 -0.37
C ARG A 34 1.94 -3.71 1.05
N ALA A 35 1.96 -2.38 1.21
CA ALA A 35 2.08 -1.78 2.53
C ALA A 35 0.92 -2.21 3.45
N ARG A 36 -0.32 -2.25 2.94
CA ARG A 36 -1.48 -2.73 3.70
C ARG A 36 -1.43 -4.20 4.06
N ILE A 37 -1.03 -5.08 3.14
CA ILE A 37 -0.86 -6.51 3.42
C ILE A 37 0.13 -6.70 4.59
N TYR A 38 1.27 -6.00 4.58
CA TYR A 38 2.24 -6.12 5.66
C TYR A 38 1.77 -5.48 6.96
N ALA A 39 1.07 -4.34 6.91
CA ALA A 39 0.51 -3.70 8.09
C ALA A 39 -0.46 -4.64 8.81
N ILE A 40 -1.43 -5.20 8.08
CA ILE A 40 -2.39 -6.18 8.59
C ILE A 40 -1.66 -7.42 9.13
N SER A 41 -0.65 -7.93 8.40
CA SER A 41 0.13 -9.09 8.86
C SER A 41 0.92 -8.85 10.15
N CYS A 42 1.16 -7.58 10.51
CA CYS A 42 1.85 -7.18 11.72
C CYS A 42 0.89 -6.73 12.85
N GLY A 43 -0.43 -6.78 12.65
CA GLY A 43 -1.43 -6.35 13.65
C GLY A 43 -1.76 -4.85 13.61
N TYR A 44 -1.58 -4.19 12.46
CA TYR A 44 -1.91 -2.78 12.22
C TYR A 44 -3.12 -2.65 11.27
N GLU A 45 -4.22 -3.32 11.61
CA GLU A 45 -5.40 -3.41 10.75
C GLU A 45 -6.14 -2.07 10.59
N ASP A 46 -6.18 -1.25 11.64
CA ASP A 46 -6.89 0.06 11.67
C ASP A 46 -6.19 1.16 10.85
N ALA A 47 -4.93 0.91 10.46
CA ALA A 47 -4.07 1.80 9.69
C ALA A 47 -3.54 3.05 10.44
N ASP A 48 -3.88 3.27 11.70
CA ASP A 48 -3.54 4.51 12.42
C ASP A 48 -2.01 4.68 12.58
N ASP A 49 -1.28 3.58 12.77
CA ASP A 49 0.18 3.59 12.88
C ASP A 49 0.91 3.87 11.54
N LEU A 50 0.21 3.93 10.41
CA LEU A 50 0.86 4.02 9.09
C LEU A 50 1.55 5.37 8.83
N ASP A 51 1.18 6.43 9.54
CA ASP A 51 1.91 7.70 9.47
C ASP A 51 3.25 7.65 10.20
N PHE A 52 3.39 6.77 11.19
CA PHE A 52 4.69 6.46 11.79
C PHE A 52 5.46 5.45 10.93
N LEU A 53 4.84 4.32 10.60
CA LEU A 53 5.48 3.20 9.88
C LEU A 53 5.93 3.55 8.46
N ARG A 54 5.36 4.58 7.82
CA ARG A 54 5.78 4.99 6.45
C ARG A 54 7.25 5.36 6.34
N SER A 55 7.87 5.80 7.43
CA SER A 55 9.30 6.17 7.49
C SER A 55 10.16 5.11 8.19
N ASP A 56 9.53 4.07 8.78
CA ASP A 56 10.25 2.98 9.43
C ASP A 56 11.14 2.23 8.43
N ARG A 57 12.39 2.00 8.83
CA ARG A 57 13.44 1.43 7.99
C ARG A 57 13.13 -0.03 7.62
N ALA A 58 12.65 -0.82 8.56
CA ALA A 58 12.33 -2.23 8.35
C ALA A 58 11.08 -2.36 7.47
N PHE A 59 10.08 -1.54 7.71
CA PHE A 59 8.82 -1.54 6.97
C PHE A 59 9.02 -1.08 5.52
N LYS A 60 9.84 -0.04 5.29
CA LYS A 60 10.31 0.35 3.94
C LYS A 60 11.02 -0.80 3.25
N ARG A 61 11.94 -1.49 3.95
CA ARG A 61 12.67 -2.63 3.38
C ARG A 61 11.74 -3.77 2.99
N ALA A 62 10.76 -4.10 3.83
CA ALA A 62 9.76 -5.13 3.56
C ALA A 62 8.97 -4.80 2.28
N CYS A 63 8.60 -3.54 2.11
CA CYS A 63 7.92 -3.01 0.92
C CYS A 63 8.80 -2.87 -0.32
N GLY A 64 10.09 -3.22 -0.25
CA GLY A 64 11.02 -3.12 -1.38
C GLY A 64 11.58 -1.71 -1.61
N ARG A 65 11.46 -0.83 -0.62
CA ARG A 65 12.02 0.53 -0.63
C ARG A 65 13.37 0.55 0.09
N LEU A 66 14.27 1.44 -0.33
CA LEU A 66 15.53 1.66 0.38
C LEU A 66 15.22 2.26 1.77
N PRO A 67 15.79 1.72 2.87
CA PRO A 67 15.46 2.17 4.23
C PRO A 67 15.76 3.66 4.46
N ASP A 68 16.96 4.09 4.11
CA ASP A 68 17.45 5.45 4.42
C ASP A 68 17.09 6.48 3.34
N THR A 69 17.30 6.12 2.07
CA THR A 69 17.23 7.08 0.94
C THR A 69 16.00 6.92 0.07
N GLY A 70 15.28 5.81 0.22
CA GLY A 70 14.02 5.65 -0.48
C GLY A 70 13.01 6.65 0.04
N ARG A 71 12.12 7.14 -0.82
CA ARG A 71 10.95 7.92 -0.39
C ARG A 71 10.19 7.14 0.71
N ASP A 72 9.34 7.78 1.47
CA ASP A 72 8.48 7.08 2.41
C ASP A 72 7.39 6.26 1.69
N LEU A 73 6.72 5.40 2.44
CA LEU A 73 5.50 4.74 1.96
C LEU A 73 4.32 5.73 1.97
N ALA A 74 3.19 5.28 1.46
CA ALA A 74 1.96 6.05 1.49
C ALA A 74 1.57 6.35 2.95
N SER A 75 1.08 7.57 3.18
CA SER A 75 0.56 8.00 4.49
C SER A 75 -0.73 7.27 4.86
N GLN A 76 -1.09 7.31 6.15
CA GLN A 76 -2.38 6.80 6.63
C GLN A 76 -3.56 7.33 5.81
N PRO A 77 -3.73 8.66 5.58
CA PRO A 77 -4.88 9.13 4.83
C PRO A 77 -4.82 8.76 3.34
N THR A 78 -3.64 8.49 2.78
CA THR A 78 -3.53 7.99 1.40
C THR A 78 -4.04 6.55 1.31
N LEU A 79 -3.68 5.71 2.29
CA LEU A 79 -4.10 4.32 2.35
C LEU A 79 -5.58 4.19 2.73
N SER A 80 -6.08 5.04 3.63
CA SER A 80 -7.50 5.11 3.93
C SER A 80 -8.33 5.45 2.67
N ARG A 81 -7.88 6.38 1.81
CA ARG A 81 -8.57 6.64 0.54
C ARG A 81 -8.59 5.45 -0.41
N LEU A 82 -7.51 4.64 -0.42
CA LEU A 82 -7.49 3.39 -1.18
C LEU A 82 -8.52 2.40 -0.62
N ASP A 83 -8.50 2.15 0.69
CA ASP A 83 -9.39 1.20 1.37
C ASP A 83 -10.87 1.60 1.22
N ASN A 84 -11.13 2.91 1.13
CA ASN A 84 -12.47 3.47 0.98
C ASN A 84 -12.86 3.74 -0.49
N ALA A 85 -12.02 3.41 -1.48
CA ALA A 85 -12.32 3.67 -2.89
C ALA A 85 -13.56 2.88 -3.34
N PRO A 86 -14.47 3.47 -4.14
CA PRO A 86 -15.68 2.78 -4.61
C PRO A 86 -15.39 1.42 -5.24
N ALA A 87 -14.36 1.37 -6.10
CA ALA A 87 -13.90 0.13 -6.75
C ALA A 87 -13.45 -0.99 -5.79
N LEU A 88 -13.08 -0.69 -4.54
CA LEU A 88 -12.79 -1.69 -3.51
C LEU A 88 -14.03 -2.15 -2.75
N ARG A 89 -15.00 -1.25 -2.56
CA ARG A 89 -16.22 -1.52 -1.78
C ARG A 89 -17.30 -2.21 -2.59
N ASP A 90 -17.32 -2.00 -3.90
CA ASP A 90 -18.32 -2.55 -4.80
C ASP A 90 -18.04 -4.00 -5.23
N VAL A 91 -16.97 -4.64 -4.72
CA VAL A 91 -16.60 -6.06 -5.00
C VAL A 91 -17.52 -7.06 -4.26
N THR A 92 -18.68 -6.59 -3.77
CA THR A 92 -19.72 -7.45 -3.15
C THR A 92 -20.98 -7.40 -4.01
N THR A 93 -20.95 -8.04 -5.17
CA THR A 93 -22.15 -8.46 -5.93
C THR A 93 -21.84 -9.73 -6.71
#